data_AF-A0A832UCQ9-F1
#
_entry.id   AF-A0A832UCQ9-F1
#
_cell.length_a   1.000
_cell.length_b   1.000
_cell.length_c   1.000
_cell.angle_alpha   90.00
_cell.angle_beta   90.00
_cell.angle_gamma   90.00
#
_symmetry.space_group_name_H-M   'P 1'
#
loop_
_entity.id
_entity.type
_entity.pdbx_description
1 polymer ?
#
loop_
_entity_poly.entity_id
_entity_poly.type
_entity_poly.pdbx_seq_one_letter_code
_entity_poly.pdbx_strand_id
1 'polypeptide(L)'
;AAIGLEGNLSVFQTPETPCLECIMPNIPDNELDTCNTRGVLGATPGIIGTMQALEAIKIVTGVGTPLKGKLVVCDFNDMSFATIDILKRTNCRACQGEAKSTRRGEKLVWLCGQNTANVNPEKTLKLDLKEIYKTISQNFAVKVKSHLSIVFDYKDMEVSLFNNGRMLIKNVPNEKAALSAYRKLLETLKISS
;
A
#
# COMPACT_ATOMS: atom_id res chain seq x y z
N ALA A 1 -5.32 -14.16 -7.41
CA ALA A 1 -6.17 -14.15 -8.61
C ALA A 1 -5.61 -13.16 -9.62
N ALA A 2 -5.82 -13.39 -10.92
CA ALA A 2 -5.40 -12.48 -11.99
C ALA A 2 -6.44 -12.54 -13.11
N ILE A 3 -6.89 -11.39 -13.60
CA ILE A 3 -7.87 -11.27 -14.69
C ILE A 3 -7.64 -9.96 -15.44
N GLY A 4 -7.69 -9.96 -16.77
CA GLY A 4 -7.33 -8.77 -17.56
C GLY A 4 -5.93 -8.23 -17.20
N LEU A 5 -5.91 -6.99 -16.73
CA LEU A 5 -4.73 -6.26 -16.20
C LEU A 5 -4.79 -6.09 -14.67
N GLU A 6 -5.61 -6.86 -13.98
CA GLU A 6 -5.80 -6.78 -12.53
C GLU A 6 -5.29 -8.04 -11.85
N GLY A 7 -4.78 -7.89 -10.63
CA GLY A 7 -4.29 -9.00 -9.83
C GLY A 7 -4.46 -8.80 -8.34
N ASN A 8 -4.66 -9.88 -7.61
CA ASN A 8 -4.90 -9.88 -6.17
C ASN A 8 -4.12 -11.00 -5.48
N LEU A 9 -3.47 -10.68 -4.36
CA LEU A 9 -2.62 -11.61 -3.59
C LEU A 9 -2.80 -11.42 -2.08
N SER A 10 -2.91 -12.53 -1.35
CA SER A 10 -2.93 -12.57 0.12
C SER A 10 -2.32 -13.89 0.60
N VAL A 11 -1.85 -13.92 1.85
CA VAL A 11 -1.47 -15.16 2.55
C VAL A 11 -2.54 -15.48 3.59
N PHE A 12 -3.22 -16.62 3.39
CA PHE A 12 -4.21 -17.15 4.31
C PHE A 12 -3.63 -18.30 5.12
N GLN A 13 -3.52 -18.12 6.43
CA GLN A 13 -3.07 -19.12 7.40
C GLN A 13 -4.05 -19.13 8.58
N THR A 14 -5.21 -19.78 8.44
CA THR A 14 -6.15 -19.93 9.55
C THR A 14 -5.61 -20.91 10.62
N PRO A 15 -5.86 -20.67 11.92
CA PRO A 15 -6.68 -19.61 12.50
C PRO A 15 -5.91 -18.29 12.77
N GLU A 16 -4.65 -18.16 12.36
CA GLU A 16 -3.85 -16.94 12.59
C GLU A 16 -4.40 -15.73 11.81
N THR A 17 -4.78 -15.91 10.55
CA THR A 17 -5.30 -14.87 9.66
C THR A 17 -6.81 -15.02 9.39
N PRO A 18 -7.47 -14.04 8.76
CA PRO A 18 -8.78 -14.25 8.13
C PRO A 18 -8.69 -15.32 7.05
N CYS A 19 -9.82 -15.94 6.70
CA CYS A 19 -9.92 -16.81 5.52
C CYS A 19 -10.49 -16.03 4.31
N LEU A 20 -10.51 -16.67 3.15
CA LEU A 20 -11.09 -16.09 1.93
C LEU A 20 -12.56 -15.67 2.13
N GLU A 21 -13.35 -16.50 2.82
CA GLU A 21 -14.77 -16.25 3.16
C GLU A 21 -14.98 -15.06 4.12
N CYS A 22 -13.92 -14.56 4.75
CA CYS A 22 -13.99 -13.29 5.50
C CYS A 22 -14.00 -12.07 4.57
N ILE A 23 -13.43 -12.17 3.37
CA ILE A 23 -13.24 -11.06 2.43
C ILE A 23 -14.27 -11.12 1.31
N MET A 24 -14.58 -12.32 0.82
CA MET A 24 -15.48 -12.56 -0.30
C MET A 24 -16.66 -13.43 0.16
N PRO A 25 -17.56 -12.89 1.01
CA PRO A 25 -18.63 -13.69 1.60
C PRO A 25 -19.73 -14.01 0.59
N ASN A 26 -20.18 -15.27 0.58
CA ASN A 26 -21.36 -15.72 -0.18
C ASN A 26 -21.33 -15.37 -1.68
N ILE A 27 -20.15 -15.28 -2.31
CA ILE A 27 -20.09 -15.05 -3.76
C ILE A 27 -20.47 -16.36 -4.46
N PRO A 28 -21.54 -16.39 -5.27
CA PRO A 28 -21.88 -17.58 -6.02
C PRO A 28 -20.92 -17.71 -7.22
N ASP A 29 -20.36 -18.90 -7.42
CA ASP A 29 -19.28 -19.15 -8.41
C ASP A 29 -19.66 -18.74 -9.84
N ASN A 30 -20.96 -18.71 -10.17
CA ASN A 30 -21.48 -18.35 -11.49
C ASN A 30 -21.53 -16.84 -11.76
N GLU A 31 -21.37 -15.98 -10.74
CA GLU A 31 -21.35 -14.52 -10.89
C GLU A 31 -19.94 -13.95 -11.00
N LEU A 32 -18.90 -14.79 -10.87
CA LEU A 32 -17.51 -14.37 -11.01
C LEU A 32 -17.09 -14.32 -12.47
N ASP A 33 -16.57 -13.18 -12.90
CA ASP A 33 -15.86 -13.07 -14.17
C ASP A 33 -14.73 -14.10 -14.24
N THR A 34 -14.71 -14.87 -15.31
CA THR A 34 -13.67 -15.87 -15.56
C THR A 34 -12.64 -15.32 -16.53
N CYS A 35 -11.43 -15.89 -16.52
CA CYS A 35 -10.44 -15.59 -17.55
C CYS A 35 -10.97 -15.90 -18.97
N ASN A 36 -11.96 -16.79 -19.10
CA ASN A 36 -12.61 -17.12 -20.37
C ASN A 36 -13.59 -16.04 -20.85
N THR A 37 -14.20 -15.28 -19.93
CA THR A 37 -15.19 -14.23 -20.27
C THR A 37 -14.56 -12.85 -20.42
N ARG A 38 -13.60 -12.49 -19.56
CA ARG A 38 -12.95 -11.17 -19.55
C ARG A 38 -11.58 -11.15 -20.25
N GLY A 39 -10.98 -12.32 -20.48
CA GLY A 39 -9.61 -12.44 -20.97
C GLY A 39 -8.56 -12.16 -19.89
N VAL A 40 -7.30 -12.48 -20.18
CA VAL A 40 -6.16 -12.18 -19.32
C VAL A 40 -4.91 -11.93 -20.15
N LEU A 41 -4.20 -10.83 -19.89
CA LEU A 41 -2.91 -10.60 -20.51
C LEU A 41 -1.89 -11.51 -19.83
N GLY A 42 -1.17 -12.37 -20.58
CA GLY A 42 -0.28 -13.39 -19.99
C GLY A 42 0.78 -12.86 -19.02
N ALA A 43 1.20 -11.59 -19.15
CA ALA A 43 2.09 -10.94 -18.19
C ALA A 43 1.47 -10.78 -16.79
N THR A 44 0.16 -10.51 -16.70
CA THR A 44 -0.59 -10.34 -15.45
C THR A 44 -0.45 -11.55 -14.53
N PRO A 45 -0.82 -12.80 -14.91
CA PRO A 45 -0.62 -13.96 -14.07
C PRO A 45 0.87 -14.31 -13.88
N GLY A 46 1.75 -13.95 -14.82
CA GLY A 46 3.20 -14.11 -14.64
C GLY A 46 3.75 -13.29 -13.46
N ILE A 47 3.36 -12.01 -13.38
CA ILE A 47 3.73 -11.12 -12.25
C ILE A 47 3.12 -11.65 -10.95
N ILE A 48 1.82 -11.92 -10.94
CA ILE A 48 1.11 -12.39 -9.73
C ILE A 48 1.65 -13.74 -9.26
N GLY A 49 1.92 -14.68 -10.16
CA GLY A 49 2.50 -15.99 -9.82
C GLY A 49 3.91 -15.87 -9.23
N THR A 50 4.72 -14.94 -9.74
CA THR A 50 6.05 -14.66 -9.16
C THR A 50 5.94 -14.07 -7.76
N MET A 51 5.01 -13.14 -7.53
CA MET A 51 4.74 -12.61 -6.19
C MET A 51 4.22 -13.69 -5.24
N GLN A 52 3.36 -14.61 -5.71
CA GLN A 52 2.90 -15.77 -4.94
C GLN A 52 4.06 -16.70 -4.53
N ALA A 53 4.96 -17.01 -5.46
CA ALA A 53 6.15 -17.81 -5.18
C ALA A 53 7.05 -17.14 -4.12
N LEU A 54 7.22 -15.82 -4.20
CA LEU A 54 7.97 -15.06 -3.20
C LEU A 54 7.33 -15.16 -1.80
N GLU A 55 6.01 -15.04 -1.68
CA GLU A 55 5.32 -15.23 -0.40
C GLU A 55 5.52 -16.64 0.15
N ALA A 56 5.45 -17.66 -0.70
CA ALA A 56 5.71 -19.04 -0.30
C ALA A 56 7.14 -19.23 0.23
N ILE A 57 8.14 -18.67 -0.46
CA ILE A 57 9.55 -18.69 -0.02
C ILE A 57 9.70 -18.02 1.35
N LYS A 58 9.08 -16.85 1.55
CA LYS A 58 9.12 -16.15 2.85
C LYS A 58 8.54 -17.00 3.98
N ILE A 59 7.43 -17.70 3.73
CA ILE A 59 6.80 -18.59 4.71
C ILE A 59 7.72 -19.78 5.04
N VAL A 60 8.25 -20.45 4.02
CA VAL A 60 9.07 -21.67 4.21
C VAL A 60 10.40 -21.37 4.88
N THR A 61 11.03 -20.25 4.53
CA THR A 61 12.36 -19.89 5.05
C THR A 61 12.32 -19.03 6.31
N GLY A 62 11.16 -18.45 6.63
CA GLY A 62 11.01 -17.47 7.71
C GLY A 62 11.64 -16.10 7.40
N VAL A 63 12.06 -15.82 6.16
CA VAL A 63 12.66 -14.54 5.79
C VAL A 63 11.59 -13.46 5.57
N GLY A 64 11.84 -12.25 6.09
CA GLY A 64 10.98 -11.09 5.90
C GLY A 64 9.58 -11.26 6.53
N THR A 65 8.62 -10.47 6.03
CA THR A 65 7.25 -10.45 6.55
C THR A 65 6.28 -10.89 5.46
N PRO A 66 5.60 -12.05 5.61
CA PRO A 66 4.57 -12.48 4.67
C PRO A 66 3.33 -11.56 4.67
N LEU A 67 2.53 -11.61 3.61
CA LEU A 67 1.26 -10.88 3.45
C LEU A 67 0.12 -11.42 4.34
N LYS A 68 0.44 -11.96 5.52
CA LYS A 68 -0.56 -12.41 6.48
C LYS A 68 -1.43 -11.24 6.93
N GLY A 69 -2.76 -11.43 6.85
CA GLY A 69 -3.70 -10.39 7.24
C GLY A 69 -3.73 -9.18 6.30
N LYS A 70 -3.17 -9.31 5.08
CA LYS A 70 -3.15 -8.25 4.07
C LYS A 70 -3.58 -8.77 2.70
N LEU A 71 -4.33 -7.96 1.97
CA LEU A 71 -4.64 -8.16 0.55
C LEU A 71 -3.89 -7.11 -0.26
N VAL A 72 -3.03 -7.55 -1.18
CA VAL A 72 -2.46 -6.70 -2.21
C VAL A 72 -3.38 -6.73 -3.43
N VAL A 73 -3.79 -5.55 -3.88
CA VAL A 73 -4.52 -5.30 -5.11
C VAL A 73 -3.57 -4.61 -6.08
N CYS A 74 -3.48 -5.14 -7.29
CA CYS A 74 -2.63 -4.65 -8.36
C CYS A 74 -3.51 -4.24 -9.54
N ASP A 75 -3.33 -3.00 -10.01
CA ASP A 75 -3.83 -2.55 -11.31
C ASP A 75 -2.61 -2.31 -12.22
N PHE A 76 -2.44 -3.15 -13.23
CA PHE A 76 -1.31 -3.07 -14.15
C PHE A 76 -1.55 -2.10 -15.32
N ASN A 77 -2.76 -1.52 -15.45
CA ASN A 77 -3.03 -0.50 -16.44
C ASN A 77 -2.28 0.81 -16.12
N ASP A 78 -2.24 1.19 -14.84
CA ASP A 78 -1.49 2.35 -14.34
C ASP A 78 -0.32 1.98 -13.42
N MET A 79 -0.04 0.68 -13.27
CA MET A 79 1.00 0.13 -12.39
C MET A 79 0.82 0.56 -10.92
N SER A 80 -0.42 0.62 -10.45
CA SER A 80 -0.75 0.93 -9.06
C SER A 80 -0.88 -0.34 -8.20
N PHE A 81 -0.44 -0.20 -6.95
CA PHE A 81 -0.47 -1.28 -5.95
C PHE A 81 -1.06 -0.73 -4.65
N ALA A 82 -2.10 -1.38 -4.16
CA ALA A 82 -2.71 -1.06 -2.87
C ALA A 82 -2.58 -2.25 -1.93
N THR A 83 -2.21 -2.00 -0.67
CA THR A 83 -2.22 -3.04 0.37
C THR A 83 -3.32 -2.72 1.38
N ILE A 84 -4.30 -3.60 1.49
CA ILE A 84 -5.47 -3.48 2.35
C ILE A 84 -5.29 -4.45 3.53
N ASP A 85 -5.53 -4.00 4.75
CA ASP A 85 -5.56 -4.92 5.90
C ASP A 85 -6.90 -5.65 5.92
N ILE A 86 -6.86 -6.97 6.03
CA ILE A 86 -8.04 -7.84 6.02
C ILE A 86 -8.31 -8.35 7.43
N LEU A 87 -9.58 -8.38 7.80
CA LEU A 87 -10.03 -8.73 9.15
C LEU A 87 -10.87 -10.00 9.13
N LYS A 88 -10.84 -10.72 10.26
CA LYS A 88 -11.73 -11.84 10.48
C LYS A 88 -13.16 -11.32 10.54
N ARG A 89 -14.05 -11.94 9.79
CA ARG A 89 -15.50 -11.70 9.91
C ARG A 89 -16.00 -12.41 11.17
N THR A 90 -16.66 -11.68 12.07
CA THR A 90 -17.33 -12.26 13.24
C THR A 90 -18.31 -13.33 12.76
N ASN A 91 -18.29 -14.50 13.40
CA ASN A 91 -19.14 -15.64 13.02
C ASN A 91 -18.94 -16.11 11.57
N CYS A 92 -17.73 -15.96 11.02
CA CYS A 92 -17.41 -16.53 9.70
C CYS A 92 -17.68 -18.03 9.69
N ARG A 93 -18.55 -18.52 8.80
CA ARG A 93 -18.92 -19.95 8.73
C ARG A 93 -17.75 -20.87 8.40
N ALA A 94 -16.73 -20.35 7.70
CA ALA A 94 -15.57 -21.13 7.29
C ALA A 94 -14.48 -21.22 8.37
N CYS A 95 -14.13 -20.10 9.02
CA CYS A 95 -13.01 -20.07 9.97
C CYS A 95 -13.39 -19.73 11.42
N GLN A 96 -14.69 -19.56 11.72
CA GLN A 96 -15.24 -19.24 13.04
C GLN A 96 -14.52 -18.08 13.74
N GLY A 97 -14.11 -17.07 12.96
CA GLY A 97 -13.23 -16.01 13.44
C GLY A 97 -13.94 -14.99 14.33
N GLU A 98 -13.25 -14.52 15.37
CA GLU A 98 -13.60 -13.30 16.10
C GLU A 98 -12.88 -12.10 15.48
N ALA A 99 -13.62 -11.02 15.20
CA ALA A 99 -13.05 -9.80 14.65
C ALA A 99 -12.22 -9.07 15.72
N LYS A 100 -10.94 -8.83 15.45
CA LYS A 100 -10.13 -7.87 16.22
C LYS A 100 -10.24 -6.50 15.57
N SER A 101 -10.51 -5.45 16.35
CA SER A 101 -10.43 -4.08 15.83
C SER A 101 -8.97 -3.77 15.52
N THR A 102 -8.67 -3.40 14.27
CA THR A 102 -7.34 -2.92 13.91
C THR A 102 -7.28 -1.40 14.04
N ARG A 103 -6.17 -0.93 14.61
CA ARG A 103 -5.81 0.49 14.56
C ARG A 103 -5.47 0.83 13.12
N ARG A 104 -6.29 1.71 12.53
CA ARG A 104 -6.02 2.45 11.29
C ARG A 104 -4.78 3.34 11.49
N GLY A 105 -3.81 3.28 10.58
CA GLY A 105 -2.57 4.06 10.66
C GLY A 105 -1.77 4.03 9.37
N GLU A 106 -0.80 4.94 9.23
CA GLU A 106 0.01 5.09 8.03
C GLU A 106 0.95 3.89 7.80
N LYS A 107 1.18 3.52 6.53
CA LYS A 107 2.06 2.40 6.16
C LYS A 107 3.43 2.93 5.77
N LEU A 108 4.44 2.63 6.57
CA LEU A 108 5.84 2.99 6.34
C LEU A 108 6.64 1.78 5.85
N VAL A 109 7.44 1.96 4.80
CA VAL A 109 8.42 0.99 4.30
C VAL A 109 9.81 1.62 4.33
N TRP A 110 10.76 0.97 4.99
CA TRP A 110 12.15 1.42 5.01
C TRP A 110 12.89 0.97 3.73
N LEU A 111 13.55 1.89 3.03
CA LEU A 111 14.40 1.57 1.90
C LEU A 111 15.82 1.27 2.39
N CYS A 112 16.20 0.00 2.37
CA CYS A 112 17.52 -0.47 2.82
C CYS A 112 18.67 0.26 2.10
N GLY A 113 19.68 0.68 2.86
CA GLY A 113 20.93 1.24 2.34
C GLY A 113 20.92 2.75 2.02
N GLN A 114 19.83 3.48 2.28
CA GLN A 114 19.72 4.91 1.91
C GLN A 114 19.13 5.82 3.01
N ASN A 115 19.00 5.37 4.27
CA ASN A 115 18.33 6.11 5.37
C ASN A 115 17.05 6.83 4.90
N THR A 116 16.22 6.09 4.15
CA THR A 116 15.06 6.65 3.45
C THR A 116 13.82 5.88 3.86
N ALA A 117 12.80 6.60 4.31
CA ALA A 117 11.48 6.04 4.57
C ALA A 117 10.52 6.37 3.43
N ASN A 118 9.77 5.37 2.99
CA ASN A 118 8.64 5.52 2.09
C ASN A 118 7.35 5.44 2.91
N VAL A 119 6.69 6.58 3.09
CA VAL A 119 5.45 6.68 3.88
C VAL A 119 4.28 6.81 2.92
N ASN A 120 3.38 5.84 2.99
CA ASN A 120 2.12 5.86 2.27
C ASN A 120 0.99 6.30 3.22
N PRO A 121 0.09 7.20 2.78
CA PRO A 121 -1.08 7.58 3.56
C PRO A 121 -1.98 6.37 3.84
N GLU A 122 -2.80 6.46 4.88
CA GLU A 122 -3.83 5.46 5.17
C GLU A 122 -4.85 5.35 4.02
N LYS A 123 -5.18 6.48 3.38
CA LYS A 123 -6.02 6.56 2.19
C LYS A 123 -5.29 7.29 1.08
N THR A 124 -5.36 6.77 -0.14
CA THR A 124 -4.81 7.45 -1.32
C THR A 124 -5.44 8.83 -1.46
N LEU A 125 -4.60 9.86 -1.46
CA LEU A 125 -5.05 11.24 -1.63
C LEU A 125 -5.06 11.61 -3.12
N LYS A 126 -5.81 12.63 -3.50
CA LYS A 126 -5.76 13.21 -4.85
C LYS A 126 -5.33 14.66 -4.72
N LEU A 127 -4.03 14.89 -4.79
CA LEU A 127 -3.42 16.19 -4.58
C LEU A 127 -3.16 16.88 -5.93
N ASP A 128 -3.57 18.16 -6.04
CA ASP A 128 -3.08 19.03 -7.11
C ASP A 128 -1.74 19.64 -6.68
N LEU A 129 -0.64 19.12 -7.23
CA LEU A 129 0.70 19.62 -6.93
C LEU A 129 0.91 21.07 -7.37
N LYS A 130 0.15 21.61 -8.33
CA LYS A 130 0.24 23.03 -8.69
C LYS A 130 -0.29 23.92 -7.57
N GLU A 131 -1.36 23.50 -6.91
CA GLU A 131 -1.95 24.23 -5.78
C GLU A 131 -1.03 24.14 -4.56
N ILE A 132 -0.61 22.92 -4.21
CA ILE A 132 0.22 22.66 -3.03
C ILE A 132 1.61 23.28 -3.15
N TYR A 133 2.15 23.38 -4.38
CA TYR A 133 3.44 24.03 -4.63
C TYR A 133 3.52 25.43 -4.04
N LYS A 134 2.43 26.22 -4.09
CA LYS A 134 2.42 27.58 -3.53
C LYS A 134 2.75 27.54 -2.04
N THR A 135 2.09 26.67 -1.28
CA THR A 135 2.33 26.48 0.15
C THR A 135 3.72 25.93 0.44
N ILE A 136 4.20 24.94 -0.34
CA ILE A 136 5.54 24.38 -0.15
C ILE A 136 6.61 25.46 -0.36
N SER A 137 6.53 26.21 -1.46
CA SER A 137 7.53 27.23 -1.82
C SER A 137 7.61 28.41 -0.84
N GLN A 138 6.55 28.64 -0.05
CA GLN A 138 6.53 29.67 0.99
C GLN A 138 7.18 29.20 2.30
N ASN A 139 7.21 27.90 2.56
CA ASN A 139 7.65 27.33 3.84
C ASN A 139 8.97 26.57 3.74
N PHE A 140 9.34 26.09 2.55
CA PHE A 140 10.44 25.16 2.34
C PHE A 140 11.26 25.52 1.10
N ALA A 141 12.55 25.20 1.13
CA ALA A 141 13.42 25.31 -0.02
C ALA A 141 13.08 24.18 -1.01
N VAL A 142 12.50 24.55 -2.16
CA VAL A 142 12.14 23.60 -3.22
C VAL A 142 13.36 23.32 -4.10
N LYS A 143 13.68 22.04 -4.27
CA LYS A 143 14.73 21.54 -5.17
C LYS A 143 14.21 21.17 -6.54
N VAL A 144 13.06 20.50 -6.59
CA VAL A 144 12.46 19.99 -7.83
C VAL A 144 10.95 20.19 -7.81
N LYS A 145 10.41 20.60 -8.95
CA LYS A 145 8.96 20.66 -9.21
C LYS A 145 8.65 19.91 -10.50
N SER A 146 7.80 18.89 -10.43
CA SER A 146 7.26 18.19 -11.59
C SER A 146 5.75 17.99 -11.45
N HIS A 147 5.12 17.38 -12.46
CA HIS A 147 3.70 17.02 -12.42
C HIS A 147 3.41 15.80 -11.52
N LEU A 148 4.43 15.01 -11.16
CA LEU A 148 4.28 13.80 -10.34
C LEU A 148 4.79 13.98 -8.92
N SER A 149 5.73 14.91 -8.70
CA SER A 149 6.36 15.10 -7.41
C SER A 149 6.91 16.50 -7.19
N ILE A 150 6.96 16.91 -5.92
CA ILE A 150 7.69 18.09 -5.47
C ILE A 150 8.75 17.61 -4.47
N VAL A 151 10.01 18.01 -4.70
CA VAL A 151 11.13 17.71 -3.81
C VAL A 151 11.56 18.97 -3.09
N PHE A 152 11.62 18.93 -1.77
CA PHE A 152 11.94 20.07 -0.93
C PHE A 152 12.68 19.65 0.34
N ASP A 153 13.38 20.61 0.94
CA ASP A 153 14.09 20.40 2.20
C ASP A 153 13.17 20.63 3.40
N TYR A 154 13.23 19.72 4.36
CA TYR A 154 12.53 19.80 5.64
C TYR A 154 13.49 19.45 6.77
N LYS A 155 14.03 20.47 7.45
CA LYS A 155 15.14 20.31 8.42
C LYS A 155 16.32 19.63 7.70
N ASP A 156 16.90 18.59 8.31
CA ASP A 156 18.01 17.82 7.74
C ASP A 156 17.54 16.71 6.75
N MET A 157 16.25 16.67 6.43
CA MET A 157 15.64 15.67 5.54
C MET A 157 15.31 16.25 4.17
N GLU A 158 15.40 15.41 3.15
CA GLU A 158 14.87 15.70 1.82
C GLU A 158 13.56 14.94 1.62
N VAL A 159 12.50 15.65 1.25
CA VAL A 159 11.16 15.09 1.10
C VAL A 159 10.74 15.15 -0.35
N SER A 160 10.31 14.01 -0.91
CA SER A 160 9.61 13.94 -2.19
C SER A 160 8.14 13.63 -1.95
N LEU A 161 7.27 14.63 -2.12
CA LEU A 161 5.82 14.50 -2.05
C LEU A 161 5.25 14.17 -3.42
N PHE A 162 4.44 13.11 -3.51
CA PHE A 162 3.73 12.70 -4.73
C PHE A 162 2.27 13.15 -4.73
N ASN A 163 1.65 13.17 -5.92
CA ASN A 163 0.24 13.51 -6.12
C ASN A 163 -0.76 12.64 -5.31
N ASN A 164 -0.34 11.45 -4.90
CA ASN A 164 -1.18 10.53 -4.13
C ASN A 164 -1.02 10.65 -2.60
N GLY A 165 -0.26 11.64 -2.13
CA GLY A 165 0.04 11.85 -0.71
C GLY A 165 1.22 11.02 -0.19
N ARG A 166 1.80 10.13 -0.99
CA ARG A 166 3.03 9.41 -0.63
C ARG A 166 4.17 10.39 -0.39
N MET A 167 4.99 10.13 0.61
CA MET A 167 6.25 10.85 0.81
C MET A 167 7.44 9.89 0.87
N LEU A 168 8.48 10.18 0.09
CA LEU A 168 9.82 9.62 0.31
C LEU A 168 10.61 10.62 1.15
N ILE A 169 11.10 10.19 2.31
CA ILE A 169 11.83 11.03 3.27
C ILE A 169 13.24 10.47 3.40
N LYS A 170 14.22 11.14 2.81
CA LYS A 170 15.65 10.77 2.90
C LYS A 170 16.30 11.39 4.13
N ASN A 171 17.45 10.85 4.51
CA ASN A 171 18.24 11.27 5.68
C ASN A 171 17.46 11.20 6.99
N VAL A 172 16.50 10.29 7.08
CA VAL A 172 15.70 10.11 8.29
C VAL A 172 16.34 9.04 9.19
N PRO A 173 16.45 9.27 10.51
CA PRO A 173 17.22 8.37 11.39
C PRO A 173 16.48 7.10 11.77
N ASN A 174 15.15 7.11 11.77
CA ASN A 174 14.31 5.97 12.12
C ASN A 174 12.84 6.17 11.69
N GLU A 175 12.05 5.10 11.78
CA GLU A 175 10.63 5.09 11.39
C GLU A 175 9.77 6.08 12.18
N LYS A 176 10.04 6.25 13.48
CA LYS A 176 9.29 7.18 14.33
C LYS A 176 9.48 8.63 13.89
N ALA A 177 10.70 9.01 13.53
CA ALA A 177 11.03 10.32 13.00
C ALA A 177 10.35 10.54 11.63
N ALA A 178 10.34 9.52 10.76
CA ALA A 178 9.67 9.58 9.47
C ALA A 178 8.15 9.80 9.59
N LEU A 179 7.47 9.02 10.44
CA LEU A 179 6.03 9.19 10.69
C LEU A 179 5.72 10.55 11.32
N SER A 180 6.55 11.02 12.26
CA SER A 180 6.38 12.34 12.85
C SER A 180 6.57 13.47 11.84
N ALA A 181 7.55 13.35 10.92
CA ALA A 181 7.78 14.31 9.86
C ALA A 181 6.61 14.32 8.87
N TYR A 182 6.16 13.13 8.45
CA TYR A 182 5.01 12.95 7.57
C TYR A 182 3.76 13.65 8.10
N ARG A 183 3.35 13.38 9.34
CA ARG A 183 2.15 13.99 9.96
C ARG A 183 2.25 15.51 10.05
N LYS A 184 3.40 16.02 10.50
CA LYS A 184 3.64 17.48 10.56
C LYS A 184 3.58 18.14 9.19
N LEU A 185 4.08 17.48 8.16
CA LEU A 185 4.03 18.00 6.80
C LEU A 185 2.60 18.01 6.25
N LEU A 186 1.79 16.97 6.51
CA LEU A 186 0.37 17.00 6.15
C LEU A 186 -0.37 18.18 6.82
N GLU A 187 -0.16 18.38 8.12
CA GLU A 187 -0.73 19.50 8.87
C GLU A 187 -0.29 20.86 8.31
N THR A 188 1.02 21.03 8.09
CA THR A 188 1.60 22.29 7.59
C THR A 188 1.11 22.62 6.18
N LEU A 189 0.99 21.60 5.33
CA LEU A 189 0.51 21.73 3.96
C LEU A 189 -1.02 21.75 3.86
N LYS A 190 -1.73 21.64 4.99
CA LYS A 190 -3.20 21.57 5.06
C LYS A 190 -3.79 20.48 4.17
N ILE A 191 -3.08 19.35 4.07
CA ILE A 191 -3.52 18.19 3.32
C ILE A 191 -4.40 17.33 4.24
N SER A 192 -5.70 17.25 3.95
CA SER A 192 -6.63 16.38 4.69
C SER A 192 -6.42 14.91 4.31
N SER A 193 -6.10 14.09 5.31
CA SER A 193 -5.98 12.62 5.24
C SER A 193 -7.34 11.91 5.37
#